data_AF-A0A371GI81-F1
#
_entry.id   AF-A0A371GI81-F1
#
_cell.length_a   1.000
_cell.length_b   1.000
_cell.length_c   1.000
_cell.angle_alpha   90.00
_cell.angle_beta   90.00
_cell.angle_gamma   90.00
#
_symmetry.space_group_name_H-M   'P 1'
#
loop_
_entity.id
_entity.type
_entity.pdbx_description
1 polymer ?
#
loop_
_entity_poly.entity_id
_entity_poly.type
_entity_poly.pdbx_seq_one_letter_code
_entity_poly.pdbx_strand_id
1 'polypeptide(L)'
;MEDSEFIVKYFDKIQELEKVTDQQVVDKILRTLPPEFDYVVAAIEELKDLDTVEVEELQHSLEAHEMRINKRKVLKEQAFQAWTNYKGKGKDP
;
A
#
# COMPACT_ATOMS: atom_id res chain seq x y z
N MET A 1 0.08 7.47 12.20
CA MET A 1 1.22 6.58 12.53
C MET A 1 0.79 5.11 12.54
N GLU A 2 -0.48 4.78 12.32
CA GLU A 2 -0.96 3.38 12.30
C GLU A 2 -0.81 2.69 10.93
N ASP A 3 -0.46 3.42 9.88
CA ASP A 3 -0.56 2.86 8.52
C ASP A 3 0.66 2.01 8.13
N SER A 4 1.89 2.39 8.50
CA SER A 4 3.08 1.58 8.14
C SER A 4 3.16 0.27 8.93
N GLU A 5 2.30 0.07 9.94
CA GLU A 5 2.19 -1.19 10.65
C GLU A 5 1.43 -2.24 9.83
N PHE A 6 0.68 -1.87 8.78
CA PHE A 6 -0.16 -2.85 8.08
C PHE A 6 0.69 -3.80 7.23
N ILE A 7 1.59 -3.28 6.39
CA ILE A 7 2.46 -4.09 5.53
C ILE A 7 3.51 -4.84 6.35
N VAL A 8 4.20 -4.16 7.28
CA VAL A 8 5.23 -4.77 8.14
C VAL A 8 4.65 -5.96 8.90
N LYS A 9 3.49 -5.77 9.55
CA LYS A 9 2.82 -6.83 10.30
C LYS A 9 2.30 -7.97 9.41
N TYR A 10 1.99 -7.68 8.14
CA TYR A 10 1.58 -8.68 7.17
C TYR A 10 2.76 -9.55 6.74
N PHE A 11 3.92 -8.93 6.47
CA PHE A 11 5.17 -9.60 6.14
C PHE A 11 5.65 -10.47 7.31
N ASP A 12 5.68 -9.92 8.53
CA ASP A 12 6.06 -10.63 9.75
C ASP A 12 5.20 -11.89 9.95
N LYS A 13 3.89 -11.77 9.80
CA LYS A 13 2.94 -12.88 9.94
C LYS A 13 3.13 -13.97 8.88
N ILE A 14 3.54 -13.60 7.66
CA ILE A 14 3.81 -14.57 6.60
C ILE A 14 5.14 -15.29 6.86
N GLN A 15 6.17 -14.57 7.34
CA GLN A 15 7.47 -15.15 7.69
C GLN A 15 7.41 -16.11 8.88
N GLU A 16 6.48 -15.91 9.84
CA GLU A 16 6.29 -16.83 10.98
C GLU A 16 5.67 -18.19 10.60
N LEU A 17 5.04 -18.32 9.42
CA LEU A 17 4.39 -19.55 8.95
C LEU A 17 5.38 -20.49 8.20
N GLU A 18 6.25 -21.18 8.94
CA GLU A 18 7.11 -22.34 8.55
C GLU A 18 7.87 -22.29 7.20
N LYS A 19 9.22 -22.37 7.25
CA LYS A 19 10.18 -22.70 6.15
C LYS A 19 9.72 -22.33 4.73
N VAL A 20 9.20 -21.12 4.55
CA VAL A 20 8.90 -20.58 3.23
C VAL A 20 10.18 -19.98 2.67
N THR A 21 10.47 -20.32 1.42
CA THR A 21 11.53 -19.67 0.65
C THR A 21 11.13 -18.23 0.33
N ASP A 22 12.10 -17.36 0.12
CA ASP A 22 11.86 -15.95 -0.23
C ASP A 22 10.91 -15.81 -1.43
N GLN A 23 11.05 -16.66 -2.43
CA GLN A 23 10.15 -16.73 -3.58
C GLN A 23 8.69 -17.01 -3.16
N GLN A 24 8.47 -17.99 -2.26
CA GLN A 24 7.13 -18.30 -1.76
C GLN A 24 6.56 -17.16 -0.90
N VAL A 25 7.41 -16.42 -0.20
CA VAL A 25 7.01 -15.23 0.55
C VAL A 25 6.53 -14.15 -0.42
N VAL A 26 7.33 -13.82 -1.44
CA VAL A 26 7.01 -12.85 -2.50
C VAL A 26 5.68 -13.19 -3.18
N ASP A 27 5.52 -14.44 -3.66
CA ASP A 27 4.30 -14.90 -4.33
C ASP A 27 3.06 -14.76 -3.44
N LYS A 28 3.20 -15.13 -2.17
CA LYS A 28 2.09 -15.09 -1.20
C LYS A 28 1.71 -13.65 -0.89
N ILE A 29 2.67 -12.74 -0.76
CA ILE A 29 2.41 -11.32 -0.54
C ILE A 29 1.66 -10.74 -1.75
N LEU A 30 2.21 -10.89 -2.96
CA LEU A 30 1.61 -10.31 -4.17
C LEU A 30 0.16 -10.78 -4.38
N ARG A 31 -0.12 -12.06 -4.09
CA ARG A 31 -1.47 -12.63 -4.18
C ARG A 31 -2.44 -12.17 -3.07
N THR A 32 -1.94 -11.72 -1.91
CA THR A 32 -2.78 -11.41 -0.74
C THR A 32 -2.88 -9.91 -0.43
N LEU A 33 -2.14 -9.07 -1.17
CA LEU A 33 -2.22 -7.62 -1.04
C LEU A 33 -3.66 -7.10 -1.27
N PRO A 34 -4.06 -6.01 -0.60
CA PRO A 34 -5.35 -5.39 -0.82
C PRO A 34 -5.53 -4.90 -2.27
N PRO A 35 -6.76 -4.83 -2.80
CA PRO A 35 -7.02 -4.40 -4.19
C PRO A 35 -6.49 -3.02 -4.56
N GLU A 36 -6.26 -2.14 -3.57
CA GLU A 36 -5.63 -0.84 -3.81
C GLU A 36 -4.17 -0.92 -4.29
N PHE A 37 -3.56 -2.12 -4.27
CA PHE A 37 -2.23 -2.39 -4.80
C PHE A 37 -2.24 -3.16 -6.14
N ASP A 38 -3.40 -3.50 -6.71
CA ASP A 38 -3.50 -4.32 -7.94
C ASP A 38 -2.59 -3.81 -9.08
N TYR A 39 -2.53 -2.49 -9.25
CA TYR A 39 -1.70 -1.87 -10.29
C TYR A 39 -0.19 -1.98 -10.01
N VAL A 40 0.19 -2.03 -8.74
CA VAL A 40 1.59 -2.22 -8.33
C VAL A 40 1.97 -3.68 -8.51
N VAL A 41 1.07 -4.61 -8.15
CA VAL A 41 1.26 -6.04 -8.36
C VAL A 41 1.45 -6.34 -9.84
N ALA A 42 0.56 -5.87 -10.71
CA ALA A 42 0.68 -6.05 -12.16
C ALA A 42 2.01 -5.51 -12.70
N ALA A 43 2.43 -4.32 -12.26
CA ALA A 43 3.71 -3.75 -12.68
C ALA A 43 4.92 -4.56 -12.20
N ILE A 44 4.86 -5.16 -11.01
CA ILE A 44 5.92 -6.03 -10.50
C ILE A 44 5.98 -7.33 -11.32
N GLU A 45 4.83 -7.97 -11.54
CA GLU A 45 4.70 -9.21 -12.32
C GLU A 45 5.14 -9.04 -13.78
N GLU A 46 4.89 -7.88 -14.39
CA GLU A 46 5.28 -7.61 -15.77
C GLU A 46 6.76 -7.22 -15.94
N LEU A 47 7.37 -6.56 -14.94
CA LEU A 47 8.68 -5.94 -15.07
C LEU A 47 9.81 -6.68 -14.35
N LYS A 48 9.50 -7.57 -13.40
CA LYS A 48 10.49 -8.26 -12.58
C LYS A 48 10.34 -9.77 -12.66
N ASP A 49 11.48 -10.47 -12.57
CA ASP A 49 11.50 -11.91 -12.35
C ASP A 49 11.32 -12.19 -10.84
N LEU A 50 10.17 -12.73 -10.46
CA LEU A 50 9.80 -12.97 -9.06
C LEU A 50 10.76 -13.92 -8.33
N ASP A 51 11.48 -14.76 -9.08
CA ASP A 51 12.47 -15.69 -8.54
C ASP A 51 13.74 -14.97 -8.05
N THR A 52 13.91 -13.71 -8.47
CA THR A 52 15.08 -12.88 -8.17
C THR A 52 14.79 -11.73 -7.21
N VAL A 53 13.51 -11.50 -6.89
CA VAL A 53 13.11 -10.38 -6.02
C VAL A 53 13.44 -10.70 -4.57
N GLU A 54 14.23 -9.83 -3.94
CA GLU A 54 14.46 -9.90 -2.50
C GLU A 54 13.23 -9.42 -1.72
N VAL A 55 12.88 -10.15 -0.65
CA VAL A 55 11.71 -9.83 0.19
C VAL A 55 11.81 -8.41 0.76
N GLU A 56 13.00 -7.97 1.17
CA GLU A 56 13.22 -6.62 1.68
C GLU A 56 13.00 -5.54 0.60
N GLU A 57 13.43 -5.78 -0.64
CA GLU A 57 13.20 -4.85 -1.75
C GLU A 57 11.70 -4.69 -2.02
N LEU A 58 10.98 -5.82 -2.04
CA LEU A 58 9.53 -5.84 -2.20
C LEU A 58 8.83 -5.06 -1.08
N GLN A 59 9.23 -5.31 0.17
CA GLN A 59 8.68 -4.64 1.34
C GLN A 59 8.83 -3.12 1.26
N HIS A 60 10.06 -2.63 1.05
CA HIS A 60 10.33 -1.20 0.97
C HIS A 60 9.56 -0.52 -0.17
N SER A 61 9.42 -1.21 -1.31
CA SER A 61 8.65 -0.70 -2.46
C SER A 61 7.17 -0.51 -2.11
N LEU A 62 6.57 -1.50 -1.46
CA LEU A 62 5.16 -1.47 -1.07
C LEU A 62 4.88 -0.45 0.04
N GLU A 63 5.75 -0.32 1.05
CA GLU A 63 5.65 0.71 2.10
C GLU A 63 5.72 2.12 1.52
N ALA A 64 6.67 2.38 0.62
CA ALA A 64 6.78 3.67 -0.05
C ALA A 64 5.51 3.98 -0.87
N HIS A 65 4.88 2.93 -1.41
CA HIS A 65 3.65 3.03 -2.16
C HIS A 65 2.44 3.38 -1.28
N GLU A 66 2.29 2.68 -0.16
CA GLU A 66 1.29 2.94 0.87
C GLU A 66 1.37 4.39 1.36
N MET A 67 2.58 4.87 1.70
CA MET A 67 2.78 6.26 2.15
C MET A 67 2.29 7.28 1.11
N ARG A 68 2.52 7.03 -0.19
CA ARG A 68 2.03 7.89 -1.28
C ARG A 68 0.51 7.83 -1.44
N ILE A 69 -0.12 6.67 -1.23
CA ILE A 69 -1.58 6.54 -1.24
C ILE A 69 -2.18 7.36 -0.10
N ASN A 70 -1.67 7.20 1.12
CA ASN A 70 -2.23 7.85 2.31
C ASN A 70 -2.06 9.36 2.26
N LYS A 71 -0.90 9.86 1.82
CA LYS A 71 -0.72 11.30 1.58
C LYS A 71 -1.75 11.86 0.59
N ARG A 72 -2.07 11.13 -0.49
CA ARG A 72 -3.09 11.54 -1.45
C ARG A 72 -4.50 11.48 -0.86
N LYS A 73 -4.82 10.47 -0.04
CA LYS A 73 -6.10 10.37 0.68
C LYS A 73 -6.31 11.59 1.60
N VAL A 74 -5.30 11.95 2.42
CA VAL A 74 -5.35 13.14 3.31
C VAL A 74 -5.57 14.43 2.53
N LEU A 75 -4.84 14.64 1.43
CA LEU A 75 -4.99 15.84 0.60
C LEU A 75 -6.39 15.96 -0.02
N LYS A 76 -6.95 14.84 -0.49
CA LYS A 76 -8.32 14.81 -1.02
C LYS A 76 -9.35 15.15 0.04
N GLU A 77 -9.22 14.59 1.24
CA GLU A 77 -10.12 14.88 2.36
C GLU A 77 -10.05 16.36 2.75
N GLN A 78 -8.85 16.92 2.89
CA GLN A 78 -8.67 18.35 3.18
C GLN A 78 -9.29 19.25 2.10
N ALA A 79 -9.11 18.91 0.82
CA ALA A 79 -9.71 19.65 -0.28
C ALA A 79 -11.25 19.57 -0.26
N PHE A 80 -11.80 18.39 0.04
CA PHE A 80 -13.23 18.19 0.18
C PHE A 80 -13.81 19.03 1.32
N GLN A 81 -13.18 19.00 2.50
CA GLN A 81 -13.58 19.81 3.66
C GLN A 81 -13.49 21.32 3.39
N ALA A 82 -12.45 21.77 2.69
CA ALA A 82 -12.34 23.18 2.29
C ALA A 82 -13.50 23.59 1.37
N TRP A 83 -13.88 22.73 0.42
CA TRP A 83 -14.96 22.99 -0.52
C TRP A 83 -16.35 23.00 0.15
N THR A 84 -16.63 22.06 1.07
CA THR A 84 -17.89 22.03 1.81
C THR A 84 -18.04 23.28 2.68
N ASN A 85 -16.96 23.70 3.35
CA ASN A 85 -16.92 24.92 4.14
C ASN A 85 -17.14 26.18 3.29
N TYR A 86 -16.59 26.23 2.07
CA TYR A 86 -16.83 27.34 1.14
C TYR A 86 -18.31 27.44 0.74
N LYS A 87 -18.97 26.32 0.41
CA LYS A 87 -20.40 26.31 0.07
C LYS A 87 -21.31 26.62 1.27
N GLY A 88 -20.90 26.24 2.48
CA GLY A 88 -21.65 26.54 3.71
C GLY A 88 -21.70 28.04 4.04
N LYS A 89 -20.68 28.82 3.64
CA LYS A 89 -20.58 30.27 3.92
C LYS A 89 -21.26 31.18 2.88
N GLY A 90 -21.84 30.61 1.82
CA GLY A 90 -22.55 31.36 0.76
C GLY A 90 -24.05 31.52 0.97
N LYS A 91 -24.58 31.18 2.15
CA LYS A 91 -25.99 31.34 2.51
C LYS A 91 -26.12 32.08 3.84
N ASP A 92 -25.94 33.40 3.79
CA ASP A 92 -26.64 34.31 4.71
C ASP A 92 -27.28 35.41 3.83
N PRO A 93 -28.58 35.73 4.04
CA PRO A 93 -29.36 36.67 3.23
C PRO A 93 -28.97 38.15 3.44
#